data_AF-A0A833JDD2-F1
#
_entry.id   AF-A0A833JDD2-F1
#
_cell.length_a   1.000
_cell.length_b   1.000
_cell.length_c   1.000
_cell.angle_alpha   90.00
_cell.angle_beta   90.00
_cell.angle_gamma   90.00
#
_symmetry.space_group_name_H-M   'P 1'
#
loop_
_entity.id
_entity.type
_entity.pdbx_description
1 polymer ?
#
loop_
_entity_poly.entity_id
_entity_poly.type
_entity_poly.pdbx_seq_one_letter_code
_entity_poly.pdbx_strand_id
1 'polypeptide(L)'
;MSLYKKSSDSTFEYFLKKTYPEHARRILQAKSNANIVRFFYPLLSFLIPIVFFACIALTVSFFKKAIISSVQGGKFSDIINDSSIHSSIIIICTVGFILALMSLLIGLLLGFSKAKDLLFHSEQLETSVRQVWLLEQYNKLIANENSSKNYELEN
;
A
#
# COMPACT_ATOMS: atom_id res chain seq x y z
N MET A 1 15.90 -8.20 -1.30
CA MET A 1 16.62 -9.18 -2.12
C MET A 1 17.23 -10.20 -1.15
N SER A 2 16.54 -11.29 -0.87
CA SER A 2 17.01 -12.32 0.08
C SER A 2 17.67 -13.47 -0.65
N LEU A 3 18.91 -13.75 -0.27
CA LEU A 3 19.77 -14.85 -0.71
C LEU A 3 19.43 -16.12 0.06
N TYR A 4 18.26 -16.72 -0.20
CA TYR A 4 18.01 -18.12 0.18
C TYR A 4 17.36 -18.87 -1.00
N LYS A 5 17.99 -20.01 -1.34
CA LYS A 5 17.96 -20.68 -2.63
C LYS A 5 16.80 -21.69 -2.72
N LYS A 6 15.62 -21.20 -3.11
CA LYS A 6 14.63 -21.67 -4.11
C LYS A 6 14.34 -23.17 -4.44
N SER A 7 15.05 -24.19 -3.97
CA SER A 7 14.75 -25.58 -4.42
C SER A 7 13.54 -26.21 -3.70
N SER A 8 13.43 -26.06 -2.38
CA SER A 8 12.31 -26.59 -1.58
C SER A 8 11.01 -25.79 -1.72
N ASP A 9 11.10 -24.51 -2.11
CA ASP A 9 9.92 -23.66 -2.34
C ASP A 9 9.07 -24.16 -3.51
N SER A 10 9.66 -24.78 -4.54
CA SER A 10 8.91 -25.26 -5.71
C SER A 10 7.96 -26.43 -5.38
N THR A 11 8.40 -27.38 -4.55
CA THR A 11 7.61 -28.55 -4.14
C THR A 11 6.51 -28.15 -3.15
N PHE A 12 6.82 -27.22 -2.24
CA PHE A 12 5.82 -26.65 -1.33
C PHE A 12 4.80 -25.79 -2.10
N GLU A 13 5.23 -24.95 -3.04
CA GLU A 13 4.32 -24.17 -3.88
C GLU A 13 3.38 -25.07 -4.69
N TYR A 14 3.90 -26.16 -5.24
CA TYR A 14 3.09 -27.12 -5.96
C TYR A 14 2.06 -27.78 -5.04
N PHE A 15 2.48 -28.20 -3.84
CA PHE A 15 1.56 -28.73 -2.82
C PHE A 15 0.50 -27.70 -2.40
N LEU A 16 0.90 -26.46 -2.14
CA LEU A 16 0.01 -25.37 -1.76
C LEU A 16 -1.04 -25.10 -2.85
N LYS A 17 -0.63 -25.03 -4.12
CA LYS A 17 -1.54 -24.81 -5.25
C LYS A 17 -2.47 -26.01 -5.49
N LYS A 18 -2.01 -27.23 -5.25
CA LYS A 18 -2.78 -28.46 -5.48
C LYS A 18 -3.76 -28.77 -4.36
N THR A 19 -3.34 -28.65 -3.10
CA THR A 19 -4.11 -29.05 -1.92
C THR A 19 -4.93 -27.89 -1.35
N TYR A 20 -4.44 -26.65 -1.48
CA TYR A 20 -5.06 -25.45 -0.91
C TYR A 20 -5.10 -24.28 -1.91
N PRO A 21 -5.76 -24.43 -3.07
CA PRO A 21 -5.75 -23.43 -4.16
C PRO A 21 -6.28 -22.06 -3.70
N GLU A 22 -7.30 -22.04 -2.84
CA GLU A 22 -7.85 -20.80 -2.27
C GLU A 22 -6.85 -20.07 -1.35
N HIS A 23 -6.07 -20.81 -0.56
CA HIS A 23 -5.03 -20.22 0.29
C HIS A 23 -3.86 -19.68 -0.56
N ALA A 24 -3.46 -20.41 -1.61
CA ALA A 24 -2.46 -19.95 -2.57
C ALA A 24 -2.89 -18.62 -3.23
N ARG A 25 -4.16 -18.53 -3.65
CA ARG A 25 -4.73 -17.31 -4.22
C ARG A 25 -4.73 -16.16 -3.24
N ARG A 26 -5.14 -16.39 -1.98
CA ARG A 26 -5.14 -15.37 -0.92
C ARG A 26 -3.74 -14.85 -0.59
N ILE A 27 -2.72 -15.71 -0.54
CA ILE A 27 -1.33 -15.31 -0.30
C ILE A 27 -0.82 -14.43 -1.44
N LEU A 28 -1.08 -14.82 -2.69
CA LEU A 28 -0.70 -14.02 -3.87
C LEU A 28 -1.41 -12.66 -3.89
N GLN A 29 -2.72 -12.64 -3.63
CA GLN A 29 -3.49 -11.40 -3.55
C GLN A 29 -3.01 -10.51 -2.41
N ALA A 30 -2.71 -11.05 -1.23
CA ALA A 30 -2.19 -10.28 -0.10
C ALA A 30 -0.84 -9.63 -0.42
N LYS A 31 0.09 -10.37 -1.06
CA LYS A 31 1.39 -9.84 -1.50
C LYS A 31 1.21 -8.74 -2.57
N SER A 32 0.31 -8.92 -3.52
CA SER A 32 -0.02 -7.91 -4.54
C SER A 32 -0.66 -6.66 -3.92
N ASN A 33 -1.66 -6.84 -3.06
CA ASN A 33 -2.38 -5.77 -2.40
C ASN A 33 -1.46 -4.98 -1.45
N ALA A 34 -0.52 -5.63 -0.76
CA ALA A 34 0.47 -4.96 0.07
C ALA A 34 1.32 -3.98 -0.74
N ASN A 35 1.73 -4.35 -1.96
CA ASN A 35 2.48 -3.45 -2.85
C ASN A 35 1.60 -2.28 -3.34
N ILE A 36 0.34 -2.54 -3.70
CA ILE A 36 -0.59 -1.49 -4.12
C ILE A 36 -0.81 -0.49 -2.97
N VAL A 37 -1.08 -0.99 -1.76
CA VAL A 37 -1.33 -0.17 -0.57
C VAL A 37 -0.13 0.71 -0.22
N ARG A 38 1.11 0.20 -0.37
CA ARG A 38 2.34 1.00 -0.17
C ARG A 38 2.45 2.20 -1.10
N PHE A 39 1.92 2.09 -2.31
CA PHE A 39 2.00 3.15 -3.30
C PHE A 39 0.78 4.08 -3.27
N PHE A 40 -0.41 3.51 -3.12
CA PHE A 40 -1.66 4.23 -3.25
C PHE A 40 -1.94 5.13 -2.05
N TYR A 41 -1.59 4.71 -0.83
CA TYR A 41 -1.81 5.53 0.37
C TYR A 41 -1.00 6.84 0.34
N PRO A 42 0.33 6.84 0.12
CA PRO A 42 1.10 8.08 -0.03
C PRO A 42 0.58 8.95 -1.16
N LEU A 43 0.28 8.35 -2.31
CA LEU A 43 -0.18 9.08 -3.49
C LEU A 43 -1.51 9.78 -3.22
N LEU A 44 -2.48 9.07 -2.64
CA LEU A 44 -3.80 9.61 -2.35
C LEU A 44 -3.71 10.70 -1.27
N SER A 45 -2.96 10.45 -0.19
CA SER A 45 -2.77 11.43 0.89
C SER A 45 -2.06 12.70 0.42
N PHE A 46 -1.19 12.62 -0.58
CA PHE A 46 -0.56 13.78 -1.22
C PHE A 46 -1.52 14.51 -2.18
N LEU A 47 -2.29 13.75 -2.97
CA LEU A 47 -3.14 14.32 -4.01
C LEU A 47 -4.35 15.07 -3.44
N ILE A 48 -4.99 14.56 -2.39
CA ILE A 48 -6.18 15.18 -1.77
C ILE A 48 -5.97 16.67 -1.43
N PRO A 49 -4.96 17.05 -0.61
CA PRO A 49 -4.72 18.45 -0.28
C PRO A 49 -4.34 19.26 -1.51
N ILE A 50 -3.53 18.74 -2.43
CA ILE A 50 -3.17 19.47 -3.66
C ILE A 50 -4.40 19.85 -4.46
N VAL A 51 -5.29 18.89 -4.72
CA VAL A 51 -6.51 19.12 -5.47
C VAL A 51 -7.42 20.10 -4.74
N PHE A 52 -7.57 19.95 -3.42
CA PHE A 52 -8.38 20.85 -2.61
C PHE A 52 -7.91 22.31 -2.69
N PHE A 53 -6.62 22.57 -2.44
CA PHE A 53 -6.07 23.92 -2.48
C PHE A 53 -6.00 24.48 -3.91
N ALA A 54 -5.75 23.63 -4.92
CA ALA A 54 -5.80 24.04 -6.31
C ALA A 54 -7.22 24.48 -6.72
N CYS A 55 -8.26 23.76 -6.30
CA CYS A 55 -9.65 24.14 -6.56
C CYS A 55 -10.00 25.50 -5.93
N ILE A 56 -9.54 25.76 -4.70
CA ILE A 56 -9.72 27.06 -4.04
C ILE A 56 -9.00 28.17 -4.82
N ALA A 57 -7.72 27.97 -5.14
CA ALA A 57 -6.93 28.93 -5.91
C ALA A 57 -7.54 29.23 -7.28
N LEU A 58 -8.04 28.20 -7.97
CA LEU A 58 -8.71 28.32 -9.27
C LEU A 58 -10.02 29.10 -9.14
N THR A 59 -10.80 28.85 -8.10
CA THR A 59 -12.02 29.62 -7.81
C THR A 59 -11.71 31.10 -7.58
N VAL A 60 -10.71 31.42 -6.75
CA VAL A 60 -10.28 32.80 -6.51
C VAL A 60 -9.79 33.46 -7.80
N SER A 61 -9.03 32.74 -8.62
CA SER A 61 -8.53 33.22 -9.91
C SER A 61 -9.68 33.53 -10.88
N PHE A 62 -10.67 32.63 -10.97
CA PHE A 62 -11.82 32.78 -11.87
C PHE A 62 -12.71 33.97 -11.49
N PHE A 63 -12.97 34.15 -10.19
CA PHE A 63 -13.81 35.24 -9.67
C PHE A 63 -13.03 36.54 -9.39
N LYS A 64 -11.73 36.60 -9.68
CA LYS A 64 -10.86 37.76 -9.43
C LYS A 64 -11.47 39.09 -9.89
N LYS A 65 -11.98 39.16 -11.12
CA LYS A 65 -12.57 40.40 -11.67
C LYS A 65 -13.84 40.82 -10.92
N ALA A 66 -14.69 39.86 -10.57
CA ALA A 66 -15.90 40.12 -9.80
C ALA A 66 -15.55 40.64 -8.39
N ILE A 67 -14.54 40.05 -7.75
CA ILE A 67 -14.02 40.46 -6.44
C ILE A 67 -13.48 41.90 -6.48
N ILE A 68 -12.69 42.24 -7.50
CA ILE A 68 -12.16 43.62 -7.63
C ILE A 68 -13.31 44.61 -7.86
N SER A 69 -14.26 44.27 -8.74
CA SER A 69 -15.38 45.16 -9.05
C SER A 69 -16.33 45.40 -7.87
N SER A 70 -16.52 44.42 -6.98
CA SER A 70 -17.41 44.56 -5.82
C SER A 70 -16.83 45.43 -4.71
N VAL A 71 -15.50 45.61 -4.71
CA VAL A 71 -14.77 46.39 -3.70
C VAL A 71 -14.36 47.76 -4.23
N GLN A 72 -14.48 47.98 -5.53
CA GLN A 72 -14.11 49.23 -6.19
C GLN A 72 -14.95 50.41 -5.65
N GLY A 73 -14.28 51.40 -5.06
CA GLY A 73 -14.90 52.57 -4.44
C GLY A 73 -15.27 52.42 -2.96
N GLY A 74 -15.00 51.27 -2.34
CA GLY A 74 -15.16 51.04 -0.90
C GLY A 74 -13.85 51.20 -0.10
N LYS A 75 -13.94 51.20 1.23
CA LYS A 75 -12.76 51.29 2.14
C LYS A 75 -11.73 50.17 1.97
N PHE A 76 -12.11 49.08 1.30
CA PHE A 76 -11.25 47.91 1.07
C PHE A 76 -10.57 47.92 -0.31
N SER A 77 -10.80 48.92 -1.16
CA SER A 77 -10.22 48.98 -2.52
C SER A 77 -8.70 49.03 -2.53
N ASP A 78 -8.11 49.63 -1.49
CA ASP A 78 -6.66 49.76 -1.38
C ASP A 78 -6.00 48.44 -0.96
N ILE A 79 -6.75 47.59 -0.24
CA ILE A 79 -6.29 46.30 0.27
C ILE A 79 -6.55 45.19 -0.76
N ILE A 80 -7.71 45.19 -1.41
CA ILE A 80 -8.14 44.17 -2.37
C ILE A 80 -7.89 44.71 -3.78
N ASN A 81 -6.68 44.43 -4.27
CA ASN A 81 -6.21 44.82 -5.59
C ASN A 81 -5.64 43.59 -6.32
N ASP A 82 -5.21 43.79 -7.56
CA ASP A 82 -4.71 42.70 -8.40
C ASP A 82 -3.54 41.93 -7.76
N SER A 83 -2.63 42.69 -7.12
CA SER A 83 -1.43 42.18 -6.47
C SER A 83 -1.75 41.39 -5.19
N SER A 84 -2.70 41.87 -4.38
CA SER A 84 -3.08 41.18 -3.14
C SER A 84 -3.84 39.88 -3.42
N ILE A 85 -4.67 39.83 -4.47
CA ILE A 85 -5.31 38.58 -4.93
C ILE A 85 -4.25 37.60 -5.43
N HIS A 86 -3.27 38.05 -6.23
CA HIS A 86 -2.19 37.19 -6.70
C HIS A 86 -1.35 36.64 -5.54
N SER A 87 -0.99 37.48 -4.59
CA SER A 87 -0.27 37.09 -3.37
C SER A 87 -1.08 36.09 -2.54
N SER A 88 -2.40 36.28 -2.43
CA SER A 88 -3.29 35.36 -1.73
C SER A 88 -3.32 33.98 -2.39
N ILE A 89 -3.36 33.91 -3.74
CA ILE A 89 -3.28 32.66 -4.49
C ILE A 89 -1.95 31.94 -4.21
N ILE A 90 -0.83 32.67 -4.23
CA ILE A 90 0.50 32.09 -3.93
C ILE A 90 0.52 31.51 -2.52
N ILE A 91 -0.02 32.23 -1.53
CA ILE A 91 -0.10 31.76 -0.14
C ILE A 91 -0.95 30.48 -0.05
N ILE A 92 -2.13 30.45 -0.67
CA ILE A 92 -3.02 29.27 -0.71
C ILE A 92 -2.29 28.06 -1.30
N CYS A 93 -1.62 28.22 -2.43
CA CYS A 93 -0.86 27.15 -3.08
C CYS A 93 0.32 26.68 -2.21
N THR A 94 1.04 27.61 -1.56
CA THR A 94 2.20 27.29 -0.72
C THR A 94 1.78 26.51 0.52
N VAL A 95 0.72 26.97 1.21
CA VAL A 95 0.15 26.26 2.37
C VAL A 95 -0.35 24.87 1.95
N GLY A 96 -1.04 24.78 0.81
CA GLY A 96 -1.51 23.51 0.27
C GLY A 96 -0.37 22.53 -0.03
N PHE A 97 0.74 23.02 -0.58
CA PHE A 97 1.92 22.21 -0.84
C PHE A 97 2.58 21.71 0.46
N ILE A 98 2.73 22.56 1.47
CA ILE A 98 3.26 22.16 2.78
C ILE A 98 2.38 21.08 3.42
N LEU A 99 1.06 21.26 3.42
CA LEU A 99 0.11 20.28 3.95
C LEU A 99 0.11 18.97 3.15
N ALA A 100 0.31 19.05 1.83
CA ALA A 100 0.46 17.87 0.99
C ALA A 100 1.71 17.06 1.33
N LEU A 101 2.84 17.72 1.58
CA LEU A 101 4.07 17.05 2.02
C LEU A 101 3.89 16.39 3.40
N MET A 102 3.24 17.06 4.34
CA MET A 102 2.94 16.46 5.65
C MET A 102 2.01 15.25 5.52
N SER A 103 1.00 15.35 4.64
CA SER A 103 0.06 14.28 4.38
C SER A 103 0.70 13.10 3.62
N LEU A 104 1.69 13.36 2.76
CA LEU A 104 2.51 12.32 2.13
C LEU A 104 3.26 11.49 3.19
N LEU A 105 3.87 12.14 4.18
CA LEU A 105 4.57 11.44 5.28
C LEU A 105 3.61 10.55 6.09
N ILE A 106 2.42 11.06 6.41
CA ILE A 106 1.37 10.29 7.09
C ILE A 106 0.92 9.11 6.21
N GLY A 107 0.68 9.36 4.92
CA GLY A 107 0.30 8.34 3.94
C GLY A 107 1.35 7.24 3.78
N LEU A 108 2.64 7.59 3.84
CA LEU A 108 3.76 6.63 3.88
C LEU A 108 3.67 5.75 5.14
N LEU A 109 3.57 6.35 6.33
CA LEU A 109 3.48 5.59 7.57
C LEU A 109 2.28 4.64 7.58
N LEU A 110 1.11 5.11 7.17
CA LEU A 110 -0.11 4.30 7.08
C LEU A 110 0.01 3.21 6.02
N GLY A 111 0.54 3.53 4.84
CA GLY A 111 0.74 2.59 3.74
C GLY A 111 1.71 1.46 4.11
N PHE A 112 2.84 1.80 4.74
CA PHE A 112 3.79 0.80 5.26
C PHE A 112 3.18 -0.04 6.37
N SER A 113 2.47 0.57 7.32
CA SER A 113 1.81 -0.14 8.41
C SER A 113 0.78 -1.15 7.88
N LYS A 114 -0.11 -0.73 6.98
CA LYS A 114 -1.13 -1.61 6.39
C LYS A 114 -0.56 -2.70 5.50
N ALA A 115 0.49 -2.40 4.75
CA ALA A 115 1.16 -3.41 3.94
C ALA A 115 1.90 -4.44 4.80
N LYS A 116 2.47 -4.03 5.94
CA LYS A 116 3.07 -4.95 6.92
C LYS A 116 2.02 -5.89 7.49
N ASP A 117 0.86 -5.37 7.86
CA ASP A 117 -0.27 -6.15 8.39
C ASP A 117 -0.75 -7.21 7.37
N LEU A 118 -0.95 -6.81 6.12
CA LEU A 118 -1.31 -7.72 5.02
C LEU A 118 -0.25 -8.82 4.78
N LEU A 119 1.03 -8.47 4.82
CA LEU A 119 2.12 -9.43 4.65
C LEU A 119 2.19 -10.40 5.83
N PHE A 120 2.09 -9.89 7.06
CA PHE A 120 2.13 -10.72 8.26
C PHE A 120 0.98 -11.73 8.27
N HIS A 121 -0.23 -11.32 7.90
CA HIS A 121 -1.36 -12.24 7.79
C HIS A 121 -1.14 -13.30 6.70
N SER A 122 -0.51 -12.92 5.58
CA SER A 122 -0.14 -13.88 4.53
C SER A 122 0.94 -14.87 4.98
N GLU A 123 1.92 -14.41 5.77
CA GLU A 123 3.00 -15.23 6.32
C GLU A 123 2.48 -16.21 7.38
N GLN A 124 1.54 -15.79 8.23
CA GLN A 124 0.87 -16.68 9.18
C GLN A 124 0.12 -17.80 8.46
N LEU A 125 -0.61 -17.46 7.39
CA LEU A 125 -1.33 -18.44 6.56
C LEU A 125 -0.37 -19.38 5.83
N GLU A 126 0.75 -18.87 5.34
CA GLU A 126 1.80 -19.68 4.70
C GLU A 126 2.45 -20.65 5.71
N THR A 127 2.73 -20.17 6.93
CA THR A 127 3.37 -20.95 7.99
C THR A 127 2.49 -22.11 8.45
N SER A 128 1.18 -21.89 8.63
CA SER A 128 0.27 -22.96 9.06
C SER A 128 0.18 -24.08 8.03
N VAL A 129 0.11 -23.76 6.74
CA VAL A 129 0.10 -24.77 5.67
C VAL A 129 1.46 -25.45 5.53
N ARG A 130 2.56 -24.72 5.75
CA ARG A 130 3.92 -25.27 5.72
C ARG A 130 4.15 -26.29 6.84
N GLN A 131 3.61 -26.07 8.04
CA GLN A 131 3.67 -27.05 9.13
C GLN A 131 2.94 -28.36 8.78
N VAL A 132 1.75 -28.26 8.17
CA VAL A 132 0.99 -29.43 7.71
C VAL A 132 1.78 -30.20 6.64
N TRP A 133 2.36 -29.49 5.67
CA TRP A 133 3.18 -30.11 4.64
C TRP A 133 4.41 -30.82 5.21
N LEU A 134 5.12 -30.19 6.16
CA LEU A 134 6.30 -30.80 6.81
C LEU A 134 5.93 -32.07 7.58
N LEU A 135 4.79 -32.08 8.29
CA LEU A 135 4.28 -33.28 8.96
C LEU A 135 3.96 -34.39 7.95
N GLU A 136 3.34 -34.05 6.82
CA GLU A 136 3.03 -35.03 5.78
C GLU A 136 4.29 -35.63 5.15
N GLN A 137 5.33 -34.81 4.90
CA GLN A 137 6.62 -35.29 4.42
C GLN A 137 7.31 -36.19 5.45
N TYR A 138 7.28 -35.80 6.73
CA TYR A 138 7.85 -36.60 7.82
C TYR A 138 7.17 -37.97 7.94
N ASN A 139 5.84 -38.02 7.88
CA ASN A 139 5.09 -39.27 7.92
C ASN A 139 5.40 -40.17 6.70
N LYS A 140 5.55 -39.57 5.50
CA LYS A 140 5.96 -40.31 4.29
C LYS A 140 7.36 -40.91 4.43
N LEU A 141 8.30 -40.19 5.06
CA LEU A 141 9.64 -40.70 5.32
C LEU A 141 9.62 -41.89 6.29
N ILE A 142 8.89 -41.80 7.41
CA ILE A 142 8.74 -42.92 8.36
C ILE A 142 8.11 -44.14 7.69
N ALA A 143 7.05 -43.95 6.90
CA ALA A 143 6.38 -45.05 6.20
C ALA A 143 7.32 -45.78 5.23
N ASN A 144 8.17 -45.04 4.50
CA ASN A 144 9.15 -45.62 3.58
C ASN A 144 10.28 -46.35 4.33
N GLU A 145 10.73 -45.83 5.48
CA GLU A 145 11.75 -46.49 6.30
C GLU A 145 11.23 -47.82 6.89
N ASN A 146 9.99 -47.83 7.40
CA ASN A 146 9.35 -49.04 7.92
C ASN A 146 9.05 -50.06 6.83
N SER A 147 8.70 -49.61 5.62
CA SER A 147 8.52 -50.49 4.48
C SER A 147 9.84 -51.15 4.08
N SER A 148 10.94 -50.39 4.05
CA SER A 148 12.27 -50.91 3.68
C SER A 148 12.81 -51.93 4.70
N LYS A 149 12.59 -51.73 6.00
CA LYS A 149 12.99 -52.70 7.05
C LYS A 149 12.23 -54.02 6.97
N ASN A 150 10.97 -54.02 6.53
CA ASN A 150 10.21 -55.26 6.36
C ASN A 150 10.75 -56.12 5.21
N TYR A 151 11.29 -55.53 4.15
CA TYR A 151 11.91 -56.27 3.05
C TYR A 151 13.30 -56.84 3.38
N GLU A 152 14.00 -56.30 4.38
CA GLU A 152 15.27 -56.85 4.87
C GLU A 152 15.09 -58.03 5.84
N LEU A 153 13.89 -58.18 6.44
CA LEU A 153 13.55 -59.29 7.34
C LEU A 153 12.99 -60.53 6.62
N GLU A 154 12.65 -60.42 5.33
CA GLU A 154 12.10 -61.51 4.51
C GLU A 154 13.12 -62.16 3.55
N ASN A 155 14.39 -61.72 3.56
CA ASN A 155 15.51 -62.34 2.82
C ASN A 155 16.55 -62.95 3.78
#